data_AF-A0A7K4GYS5-F1
#
_entry.id   AF-A0A7K4GYS5-F1
#
_cell.length_a   1.000
_cell.length_b   1.000
_cell.length_c   1.000
_cell.angle_alpha   90.00
_cell.angle_beta   90.00
_cell.angle_gamma   90.00
#
_symmetry.space_group_name_H-M   'P 1'
#
loop_
_entity.id
_entity.type
_entity.pdbx_description
1 polymer ?
#
loop_
_entity_poly.entity_id
_entity_poly.type
_entity_poly.pdbx_seq_one_letter_code
_entity_poly.pdbx_strand_id
1 'polypeptide(L)'
;MISSKKPLFEIPDLMKGTFLSRPNRFIGEIKYKGRIETAHIHNPGRLKELLIETAEILLTYSQGKFFFIYINSTVLLTMIHFFLFFSRIIFFKSSKISSHQIQY
;
A
#
# COMPACT_ATOMS: atom_id res chain seq x y z
N MET A 1 -22.58 -10.17 -27.57
CA MET A 1 -23.26 -9.30 -26.59
C MET A 1 -22.29 -9.03 -25.45
N ILE A 2 -21.86 -7.79 -25.28
CA ILE A 2 -20.95 -7.41 -24.19
C ILE A 2 -21.79 -7.40 -22.91
N SER A 3 -21.55 -8.39 -22.04
CA SER A 3 -22.19 -8.44 -20.72
C SER A 3 -21.78 -7.19 -19.95
N SER A 4 -22.71 -6.24 -19.78
CA SER A 4 -22.48 -5.06 -18.97
C SER A 4 -22.24 -5.52 -17.53
N LYS A 5 -21.01 -5.43 -17.04
CA LYS A 5 -20.70 -5.72 -15.65
C LYS A 5 -21.46 -4.74 -14.77
N LYS A 6 -22.57 -5.17 -14.18
CA LYS A 6 -23.28 -4.44 -13.14
C LYS A 6 -22.61 -4.77 -11.79
N PRO A 7 -22.27 -3.77 -10.96
CA PRO A 7 -21.72 -4.05 -9.64
C PRO A 7 -22.75 -4.81 -8.79
N LEU A 8 -22.26 -5.79 -8.02
CA LEU A 8 -23.09 -6.55 -7.08
C LEU A 8 -23.44 -5.72 -5.84
N PHE A 9 -22.53 -4.83 -5.45
CA PHE A 9 -22.65 -3.97 -4.29
C PHE A 9 -21.81 -2.70 -4.49
N GLU A 10 -22.32 -1.56 -4.02
CA GLU A 10 -21.63 -0.28 -4.01
C GLU A 10 -21.51 0.18 -2.56
N ILE A 11 -20.32 0.64 -2.19
CA ILE A 11 -20.09 1.21 -0.86
C ILE A 11 -20.33 2.72 -0.99
N PRO A 12 -21.35 3.29 -0.33
CA PRO A 12 -21.59 4.73 -0.37
C PRO A 12 -20.52 5.49 0.44
N ASP A 13 -20.34 6.77 0.10
CA ASP A 13 -19.56 7.74 0.88
C ASP A 13 -18.09 7.36 1.14
N LEU A 14 -17.46 6.76 0.14
CA LEU A 14 -16.01 6.55 0.14
C LEU A 14 -15.24 7.87 0.12
N MET A 15 -14.39 8.07 1.11
CA MET A 15 -13.50 9.22 1.20
C MET A 15 -12.04 8.74 1.11
N LYS A 16 -11.16 9.58 0.57
CA LYS A 16 -9.72 9.29 0.52
C LYS A 16 -8.99 9.89 1.70
N GLY A 17 -8.03 9.14 2.25
CA GLY A 17 -7.15 9.60 3.32
C GLY A 17 -5.75 9.01 3.18
N THR A 18 -4.87 9.38 4.11
CA THR A 18 -3.51 8.85 4.18
C THR A 18 -3.34 8.09 5.49
N PHE A 19 -2.84 6.86 5.41
CA PHE A 19 -2.47 6.08 6.57
C PHE A 19 -1.21 6.66 7.22
N LEU A 20 -1.24 6.91 8.53
CA LEU A 20 -0.09 7.42 9.28
C LEU A 20 0.54 6.33 10.13
N SER A 21 -0.21 5.80 11.10
CA SER A 21 0.32 4.86 12.08
C SER A 21 -0.76 3.89 12.58
N ARG A 22 -0.35 2.80 13.23
CA ARG A 22 -1.25 1.84 13.88
C ARG A 22 -0.78 1.60 15.31
N PRO A 23 -1.23 2.40 16.29
CA PRO A 23 -0.78 2.28 17.68
C PRO A 23 -1.15 0.93 18.30
N ASN A 24 -2.26 0.30 17.87
CA ASN A 24 -2.61 -1.04 18.30
C ASN A 24 -3.43 -1.79 17.24
N ARG A 25 -3.75 -3.07 17.51
CA ARG A 25 -4.40 -3.90 16.49
C ARG A 25 -5.77 -3.39 16.03
N PHE A 26 -6.47 -2.60 16.82
CA PHE A 26 -7.83 -2.12 16.55
C PHE A 26 -7.90 -0.64 16.12
N ILE A 27 -6.83 0.13 16.28
CA ILE A 27 -6.80 1.58 16.03
C ILE A 27 -5.73 1.93 15.00
N GLY A 28 -6.10 2.76 14.01
CA GLY A 28 -5.16 3.41 13.09
C GLY A 28 -5.31 4.94 13.13
N GLU A 29 -4.19 5.64 13.02
CA GLU A 29 -4.13 7.09 12.86
C GLU A 29 -4.03 7.44 11.38
N ILE A 30 -4.76 8.47 10.97
CA ILE A 30 -4.87 8.87 9.57
C ILE A 30 -4.88 10.36 9.38
N LYS A 31 -4.43 10.80 8.21
CA LYS A 31 -4.60 12.16 7.75
C LYS A 31 -5.81 12.25 6.83
N TYR A 32 -6.80 13.03 7.23
CA TYR A 32 -7.97 13.33 6.42
C TYR A 32 -8.27 14.82 6.46
N LYS A 33 -8.45 15.46 5.30
CA LYS A 33 -8.65 16.92 5.17
C LYS A 33 -7.63 17.77 5.96
N GLY A 34 -6.39 17.31 6.01
CA GLY A 34 -5.29 17.99 6.72
C GLY A 34 -5.26 17.78 8.24
N ARG A 35 -6.22 17.07 8.82
CA ARG A 35 -6.27 16.75 10.26
C ARG A 35 -5.90 15.30 10.52
N ILE A 36 -5.35 15.04 11.71
CA ILE A 36 -5.10 13.68 12.18
C ILE A 36 -6.35 13.18 12.89
N GLU A 37 -6.88 12.05 12.42
CA GLU A 37 -8.06 11.41 12.95
C GLU A 37 -7.74 9.97 13.34
N THR A 38 -8.53 9.40 14.25
CA THR A 38 -8.43 7.99 14.63
C THR A 38 -9.54 7.19 13.97
N ALA A 39 -9.22 5.98 13.51
CA ALA A 39 -10.24 5.07 13.02
C ALA A 39 -10.05 3.61 13.44
N HIS A 40 -11.16 2.90 13.36
CA HIS A 40 -11.25 1.53 13.84
C HIS A 40 -10.92 0.53 12.72
N ILE A 41 -9.97 -0.35 12.99
CA ILE A 41 -9.53 -1.40 12.07
C ILE A 41 -10.35 -2.66 12.35
N HIS A 42 -11.27 -3.00 11.44
CA HIS A 42 -12.14 -4.18 11.62
C HIS A 42 -11.45 -5.50 11.27
N ASN A 43 -10.35 -5.49 10.49
CA ASN A 43 -9.64 -6.70 10.08
C ASN A 43 -8.19 -6.75 10.62
N PRO A 44 -8.01 -6.80 11.95
CA PRO A 44 -6.73 -6.55 12.61
C PRO A 44 -5.65 -7.61 12.34
N GLY A 45 -6.02 -8.83 11.95
CA GLY A 45 -5.12 -9.98 11.85
C GLY A 45 -4.50 -10.24 10.47
N ARG A 46 -4.91 -9.51 9.43
CA ARG A 46 -4.48 -9.75 8.03
C ARG A 46 -3.82 -8.55 7.36
N LEU A 47 -3.78 -7.40 8.03
CA LEU A 47 -3.32 -6.14 7.46
C LEU A 47 -1.83 -5.84 7.73
N LYS A 48 -1.00 -6.81 8.12
CA LYS A 48 0.41 -6.54 8.51
C LYS A 48 1.26 -5.95 7.38
N GLU A 49 1.01 -6.35 6.13
CA GLU A 49 1.68 -5.84 4.92
C GLU A 49 1.02 -4.55 4.37
N LEU A 50 -0.16 -4.19 4.88
CA LEU A 50 -1.01 -3.10 4.38
C LEU A 50 -0.81 -1.76 5.14
N LEU A 51 0.17 -1.68 6.03
CA LEU A 51 0.38 -0.55 6.95
C LEU A 51 1.69 0.18 6.65
N ILE A 52 1.98 0.36 5.35
CA ILE A 52 3.08 1.23 4.94
C ILE A 52 2.67 2.65 5.31
N GLU A 53 3.48 3.31 6.13
CA GLU A 53 3.29 4.72 6.45
C GLU A 53 3.14 5.51 5.15
N THR A 54 2.19 6.44 5.10
CA THR A 54 1.82 7.26 3.93
C THR A 54 0.99 6.58 2.84
N ALA A 55 0.56 5.33 3.00
CA ALA A 55 -0.31 4.67 2.03
C ALA A 55 -1.66 5.40 1.86
N GLU A 56 -2.15 5.49 0.61
CA GLU A 56 -3.51 5.97 0.31
C GLU A 56 -4.54 4.91 0.77
N ILE A 57 -5.61 5.37 1.41
CA ILE A 57 -6.66 4.53 1.97
C ILE A 57 -8.04 5.12 1.65
N LEU A 58 -9.04 4.25 1.62
CA LEU A 58 -10.44 4.65 1.62
C LEU A 58 -11.02 4.60 3.01
N LEU A 59 -11.86 5.59 3.30
CA LEU A 59 -12.57 5.75 4.54
C LEU A 59 -14.06 5.69 4.26
N THR A 60 -14.82 5.10 5.16
CA THR A 60 -16.27 5.26 5.21
C THR A 60 -16.69 5.53 6.65
N TYR A 61 -17.80 6.23 6.84
CA TYR A 61 -18.36 6.44 8.18
C TYR A 61 -19.28 5.28 8.54
N SER A 62 -19.09 4.72 9.73
CA SER A 62 -20.01 3.76 10.33
C SER A 62 -20.20 4.12 11.80
N GLN A 63 -21.44 4.34 12.22
CA GLN A 63 -21.79 4.64 13.62
C GLN A 63 -20.99 5.83 14.22
N GLY A 64 -20.73 6.86 13.42
CA GLY A 64 -19.94 8.03 13.84
C GLY A 64 -18.43 7.78 13.96
N LYS A 65 -17.94 6.61 13.56
CA LYS A 65 -16.50 6.30 13.49
C LYS A 65 -16.08 6.10 12.05
N PHE A 66 -14.85 6.51 11.75
CA PHE A 66 -14.23 6.17 10.48
C PHE A 66 -13.89 4.65 10.45
N PHE A 67 -14.11 4.03 9.31
CA PHE A 67 -13.66 2.69 8.98
C PHE A 67 -12.71 2.74 7.79
N PHE A 68 -11.61 1.97 7.86
CA PHE A 68 -10.62 1.86 6.80
C PHE A 68 -10.91 0.70 5.85
N ILE A 69 -10.97 1.02 4.56
CA ILE A 69 -10.90 0.07 3.46
C ILE A 69 -9.63 0.41 2.69
N TYR A 70 -8.70 -0.53 2.60
CA TYR A 70 -7.44 -0.28 1.90
C TYR A 70 -7.63 -0.40 0.39
N ILE A 71 -7.00 0.52 -0.36
CA ILE A 71 -6.70 0.31 -1.77
C ILE A 71 -5.19 0.17 -1.86
N ASN A 72 -4.65 -1.00 -2.20
CA ASN A 72 -3.45 -1.05 -3.03
C ASN A 72 -3.37 -2.39 -3.74
N SER A 73 -3.63 -2.33 -5.04
CA SER A 73 -3.09 -3.29 -6.00
C SER A 73 -1.84 -2.72 -6.69
N THR A 74 -1.65 -1.40 -6.66
CA THR A 74 -0.67 -0.71 -7.54
C THR A 74 0.68 -0.48 -6.86
N VAL A 75 0.72 -0.17 -5.56
CA VAL A 75 1.98 0.17 -4.84
C VAL A 75 2.86 -1.05 -4.58
N LEU A 76 2.26 -2.23 -4.37
CA LEU A 76 3.02 -3.48 -4.21
C LEU A 76 3.73 -3.87 -5.51
N LEU A 77 3.05 -3.69 -6.66
CA LEU A 77 3.59 -4.01 -7.96
C LEU A 77 4.76 -3.10 -8.34
N THR A 78 4.67 -1.80 -8.02
CA THR A 78 5.76 -0.84 -8.28
C THR A 78 6.97 -1.07 -7.37
N MET A 79 6.76 -1.43 -6.09
CA MET A 79 7.86 -1.77 -5.17
C MET A 79 8.60 -3.05 -5.61
N ILE A 80 7.86 -4.07 -6.06
CA ILE A 80 8.45 -5.31 -6.60
C ILE A 80 9.21 -5.02 -7.89
N HIS A 81 8.66 -4.22 -8.81
CA HIS A 81 9.35 -3.82 -10.03
C HIS A 81 10.63 -3.02 -9.75
N PHE A 82 10.60 -2.12 -8.77
CA PHE A 82 11.78 -1.36 -8.35
C PHE A 82 12.86 -2.28 -7.77
N PHE A 83 12.50 -3.21 -6.88
CA PHE A 83 13.45 -4.15 -6.30
C PHE A 83 14.06 -5.10 -7.35
N LEU A 84 13.25 -5.62 -8.28
CA LEU A 84 13.73 -6.47 -9.37
C LEU A 84 14.62 -5.70 -10.36
N PHE A 85 14.34 -4.41 -10.59
CA PHE A 85 15.17 -3.57 -11.45
C PHE A 85 16.53 -3.26 -10.81
N PHE A 86 16.58 -2.96 -9.51
CA PHE A 86 17.83 -2.72 -8.78
C PHE A 86 18.69 -3.97 -8.64
N SER A 87 18.07 -5.13 -8.37
CA SER A 87 18.76 -6.43 -8.37
C SER A 87 19.48 -6.70 -9.71
N ARG A 88 18.83 -6.36 -10.84
CA ARG A 88 19.41 -6.52 -12.18
C ARG A 88 20.62 -5.61 -12.43
N ILE A 89 20.60 -4.38 -11.92
CA ILE A 89 21.70 -3.42 -12.04
C ILE A 89 22.93 -3.87 -11.25
N ILE A 90 22.72 -4.38 -10.03
CA ILE A 90 23.80 -4.86 -9.17
C ILE A 90 24.50 -6.07 -9.79
N PHE A 91 23.72 -7.02 -10.34
CA PHE A 91 24.27 -8.18 -11.04
C PHE A 91 25.08 -7.80 -12.29
N PHE A 92 24.62 -6.80 -13.05
CA PHE A 92 25.30 -6.33 -14.26
C PHE A 92 26.63 -5.60 -13.96
N LYS A 93 26.74 -4.97 -12.79
CA LYS A 93 28.00 -4.34 -12.36
C LYS A 93 29.02 -5.37 -11.88
N SER A 94 28.57 -6.47 -11.27
CA SER A 94 29.43 -7.57 -10.82
C SER A 94 30.07 -8.34 -11.98
N SER A 95 29.38 -8.51 -13.11
CA SER A 95 29.90 -9.23 -14.28
C SER A 95 30.94 -8.44 -15.11
N LYS A 96 31.06 -7.12 -14.92
CA LYS A 96 32.05 -6.28 -15.62
C LYS A 96 33.38 -6.12 -14.88
N ILE A 97 33.49 -6.56 -13.64
CA ILE A 97 34.68 -6.36 -12.79
C ILE A 97 35.65 -7.56 -12.85
N SER A 98 35.29 -8.67 -13.49
CA SER A 98 36.12 -9.89 -13.50
C SER A 98 37.10 -10.03 -14.69
N SER A 99 37.36 -9.00 -15.50
CA SER A 99 38.19 -9.12 -16.72
C SER A 99 39.48 -8.30 -16.74
N HIS A 100 39.92 -7.75 -15.61
CA HIS A 100 41.17 -6.99 -15.52
C HIS A 100 42.02 -7.40 -14.32
N GLN A 101 42.53 -8.64 -14.30
CA GLN A 101 43.84 -8.94 -13.75
C GLN A 101 44.44 -10.16 -14.47
N ILE A 102 45.75 -10.12 -14.64
CA ILE A 102 46.71 -11.11 -15.16
C ILE A 102 47.30 -10.71 -16.51
N GLN A 103 48.29 -9.82 -16.43
CA GLN A 103 49.41 -9.74 -17.35
C GLN A 103 50.67 -9.60 -16.51
N TYR A 104 51.38 -10.71 -16.30
CA TYR A 104 52.81 -10.82 -16.00
C TYR A 104 53.29 -12.16 -16.54
#